data_AF-I4F2H3-F1
#
_entry.id   AF-I4F2H3-F1
#
_cell.length_a   1.000
_cell.length_b   1.000
_cell.length_c   1.000
_cell.angle_alpha   90.00
_cell.angle_beta   90.00
_cell.angle_gamma   90.00
#
_symmetry.space_group_name_H-M   'P 1'
#
loop_
_entity.id
_entity.type
_entity.pdbx_description
1 polymer ?
#
loop_
_entity_poly.entity_id
_entity_poly.type
_entity_poly.pdbx_seq_one_letter_code
_entity_poly.pdbx_strand_id
1 'polypeptide(L)'
;MTSRLLRTVAAPLLLLAPWCTGCSSAEAPAAAPSTSSAASAAVPTDDAELETLLVDAVPSGLPLVPDDELDPPAGAKTIDDVAGYGDDAQRQREVLGEYGYQRGWERFWRADNALTSVFLDQFRDGGGAGSYAEDLARNDAEYYGGLTDSAPDDLPAGCVTMARDEPASKQGLAGPAAFAWCASGVFTVSVAAVAATPADAWAELVAVTLAQLDRLPAS
;
A
#
# COMPACT_ATOMS: atom_id res chain seq x y z
N MET A 1 -1.12 -51.92 39.85
CA MET A 1 -0.23 -52.77 39.03
C MET A 1 0.58 -51.84 38.13
N THR A 2 1.71 -51.33 38.62
CA THR A 2 3.10 -51.67 38.18
C THR A 2 3.37 -51.20 36.73
N SER A 3 3.89 -49.99 36.48
CA SER A 3 5.25 -49.43 36.70
C SER A 3 6.33 -49.95 35.74
N ARG A 4 6.98 -49.02 34.99
CA ARG A 4 8.45 -48.82 34.80
C ARG A 4 8.66 -47.73 33.71
N LEU A 5 9.27 -46.53 33.87
CA LEU A 5 10.52 -46.00 34.48
C LEU A 5 11.80 -46.13 33.61
N LEU A 6 12.42 -44.96 33.32
CA LEU A 6 13.87 -44.61 33.27
C LEU A 6 14.65 -44.96 31.97
N ARG A 7 15.73 -44.29 31.53
CA ARG A 7 16.55 -43.11 31.94
C ARG A 7 17.56 -42.77 30.83
N THR A 8 17.88 -41.47 30.66
CA THR A 8 19.18 -40.80 30.40
C THR A 8 20.38 -41.57 29.79
N VAL A 9 21.11 -40.93 28.86
CA VAL A 9 22.61 -40.83 28.88
C VAL A 9 23.09 -39.52 28.21
N ALA A 10 24.08 -38.88 28.84
CA ALA A 10 24.76 -37.63 28.48
C ALA A 10 26.11 -37.85 27.73
N ALA A 11 26.68 -36.75 27.21
CA ALA A 11 27.95 -36.59 26.47
C ALA A 11 29.23 -37.11 27.19
N PRO A 12 30.37 -37.31 26.47
CA PRO A 12 31.51 -36.34 26.48
C PRO A 12 32.32 -36.29 25.12
N LEU A 13 32.96 -35.19 24.67
CA LEU A 13 34.19 -34.44 25.09
C LEU A 13 35.55 -35.08 24.71
N LEU A 14 36.41 -34.24 24.08
CA LEU A 14 37.90 -34.17 24.05
C LEU A 14 38.71 -34.72 22.84
N LEU A 15 39.54 -33.81 22.27
CA LEU A 15 41.03 -33.83 22.13
C LEU A 15 41.45 -32.59 21.26
N LEU A 16 42.10 -31.50 21.74
CA LEU A 16 43.53 -31.26 22.08
C LEU A 16 44.50 -31.68 20.94
N ALA A 17 45.47 -30.92 20.41
CA ALA A 17 46.29 -29.78 20.90
C ALA A 17 47.03 -29.06 19.69
N PRO A 18 48.29 -28.54 19.76
CA PRO A 18 48.62 -27.13 20.09
C PRO A 18 49.67 -26.41 19.16
N TRP A 19 49.79 -25.08 19.37
CA TRP A 19 50.96 -24.16 19.23
C TRP A 19 51.56 -23.83 17.85
N CYS A 20 51.60 -22.52 17.52
CA CYS A 20 52.82 -21.76 17.20
C CYS A 20 52.57 -20.24 17.09
N THR A 21 53.26 -19.51 17.98
CA THR A 21 53.86 -18.16 17.89
C THR A 21 53.62 -17.26 16.66
N GLY A 22 53.27 -15.98 16.93
CA GLY A 22 53.50 -14.85 16.02
C GLY A 22 52.94 -13.52 16.53
N CYS A 23 53.76 -12.74 17.24
CA CYS A 23 53.49 -11.34 17.56
C CYS A 23 54.01 -10.41 16.45
N SER A 24 53.16 -9.50 15.96
CA SER A 24 53.40 -8.16 15.34
C SER A 24 52.29 -7.96 14.29
N SER A 25 51.54 -6.87 14.16
CA SER A 25 51.72 -5.47 14.53
C SER A 25 50.34 -4.85 14.74
N ALA A 26 50.28 -3.74 15.47
CA ALA A 26 49.11 -2.87 15.50
C ALA A 26 48.82 -2.32 14.09
N GLU A 27 47.63 -2.58 13.56
CA GLU A 27 47.11 -1.94 12.35
C GLU A 27 45.58 -1.84 12.46
N ALA A 28 45.10 -0.60 12.47
CA ALA A 28 43.74 -0.07 12.26
C ALA A 28 42.55 -0.71 13.03
N PRO A 29 41.75 0.09 13.79
CA PRO A 29 40.43 -0.38 14.22
C PRO A 29 39.59 -0.68 12.98
N ALA A 30 39.08 -1.91 12.91
CA ALA A 30 38.09 -2.33 11.94
C ALA A 30 36.95 -1.31 11.95
N ALA A 31 36.75 -0.64 10.82
CA ALA A 31 35.51 0.07 10.55
C ALA A 31 34.38 -0.95 10.73
N ALA A 32 33.65 -0.81 11.83
CA ALA A 32 32.38 -1.49 12.01
C ALA A 32 31.53 -1.22 10.75
N PRO A 33 30.76 -2.20 10.25
CA PRO A 33 29.84 -1.93 9.17
C PRO A 33 28.97 -0.76 9.61
N SER A 34 29.09 0.35 8.91
CA SER A 34 28.17 1.46 9.06
C SER A 34 26.81 0.88 8.75
N THR A 35 26.03 0.61 9.79
CA THR A 35 24.59 0.49 9.67
C THR A 35 24.15 1.85 9.16
N SER A 36 24.12 2.00 7.84
CA SER A 36 23.38 3.07 7.20
C SER A 36 21.95 2.91 7.71
N SER A 37 21.65 3.66 8.76
CA SER A 37 20.30 4.03 9.10
C SER A 37 19.78 4.65 7.82
N ALA A 38 18.99 3.89 7.06
CA ALA A 38 18.25 4.43 5.93
C ALA A 38 17.57 5.67 6.50
N ALA A 39 17.97 6.85 6.04
CA ALA A 39 17.32 8.07 6.47
C ALA A 39 15.85 7.87 6.13
N SER A 40 14.97 7.91 7.15
CA SER A 40 13.54 7.86 6.90
C SER A 40 13.25 8.95 5.88
N ALA A 41 12.74 8.57 4.71
CA ALA A 41 12.41 9.54 3.67
C ALA A 41 11.48 10.58 4.29
N ALA A 42 11.74 11.86 4.03
CA ALA A 42 10.86 12.91 4.54
C ALA A 42 9.47 12.76 3.94
N VAL A 43 8.45 13.11 4.73
CA VAL A 43 7.08 13.22 4.21
C VAL A 43 7.06 14.31 3.12
N PRO A 44 6.49 14.05 1.92
CA PRO A 44 6.38 15.02 0.85
C PRO A 44 5.76 16.34 1.29
N THR A 45 6.31 17.43 0.79
CA THR A 45 5.92 18.81 1.14
C THR A 45 5.36 19.58 -0.04
N ASP A 46 5.42 19.04 -1.26
CA ASP A 46 4.71 19.50 -2.46
C ASP A 46 4.15 18.33 -3.29
N ASP A 47 3.40 18.64 -4.36
CA ASP A 47 2.75 17.65 -5.22
C ASP A 47 3.75 16.86 -6.08
N ALA A 48 4.87 17.48 -6.47
CA ALA A 48 5.90 16.83 -7.27
C ALA A 48 6.63 15.76 -6.45
N GLU A 49 6.91 16.03 -5.17
CA GLU A 49 7.44 15.04 -4.24
C GLU A 49 6.44 13.90 -4.03
N LEU A 50 5.13 14.18 -3.93
CA LEU A 50 4.09 13.16 -3.79
C LEU A 50 4.02 12.25 -5.03
N GLU A 51 4.09 12.84 -6.24
CA GLU A 51 4.12 12.11 -7.50
C GLU A 51 5.21 11.03 -7.52
N THR A 52 6.39 11.34 -6.99
CA THR A 52 7.52 10.40 -6.98
C THR A 52 7.27 9.13 -6.17
N LEU A 53 6.24 9.13 -5.31
CA LEU A 53 5.86 7.97 -4.50
C LEU A 53 4.91 7.02 -5.25
N LEU A 54 4.25 7.46 -6.33
CA LEU A 54 3.31 6.62 -7.08
C LEU A 54 4.05 5.56 -7.87
N VAL A 55 3.55 4.33 -7.92
CA VAL A 55 4.07 3.28 -8.82
C VAL A 55 4.11 3.77 -10.28
N ASP A 56 5.16 3.38 -11.02
CA ASP A 56 5.36 3.83 -12.42
C ASP A 56 4.70 2.88 -13.44
N ALA A 57 4.56 1.62 -13.06
CA ALA A 57 3.99 0.57 -13.89
C ALA A 57 3.27 -0.44 -13.01
N VAL A 58 2.31 -1.14 -13.62
CA VAL A 58 1.51 -2.17 -12.94
C VAL A 58 1.84 -3.56 -13.46
N PRO A 59 1.69 -4.63 -12.66
CA PRO A 59 2.09 -6.00 -13.02
C PRO A 59 1.40 -6.53 -14.28
N SER A 60 0.14 -6.16 -14.51
CA SER A 60 -0.62 -6.48 -15.71
C SER A 60 0.00 -5.94 -17.01
N GLY A 61 0.95 -5.00 -16.93
CA GLY A 61 1.59 -4.39 -18.08
C GLY A 61 0.65 -3.43 -18.85
N LEU A 62 -0.46 -3.03 -18.25
CA LEU A 62 -1.35 -2.03 -18.83
C LEU A 62 -0.58 -0.73 -19.11
N PRO A 63 -0.82 -0.07 -20.26
CA PRO A 63 -0.18 1.19 -20.57
C PRO A 63 -0.72 2.29 -19.65
N LEU A 64 0.18 3.18 -19.22
CA LEU A 64 -0.16 4.38 -18.47
C LEU A 64 -1.06 5.28 -19.32
N VAL A 65 -2.15 5.77 -18.73
CA VAL A 65 -3.01 6.80 -19.34
C VAL A 65 -2.43 8.17 -18.97
N PRO A 66 -2.18 9.07 -19.94
CA PRO A 66 -1.79 10.44 -19.63
C PRO A 66 -2.85 11.15 -18.78
N ASP A 67 -2.41 11.90 -17.77
CA ASP A 67 -3.31 12.48 -16.77
C ASP A 67 -4.34 13.45 -17.38
N ASP A 68 -3.98 14.14 -18.46
CA ASP A 68 -4.82 15.11 -19.18
C ASP A 68 -5.80 14.48 -20.19
N GLU A 69 -5.72 13.16 -20.42
CA GLU A 69 -6.65 12.40 -21.26
C GLU A 69 -7.88 11.88 -20.48
N LEU A 70 -7.94 12.13 -19.17
CA LEU A 70 -9.06 11.76 -18.30
C LEU A 70 -9.97 12.97 -18.04
N ASP A 71 -11.25 12.70 -17.80
CA ASP A 71 -12.25 13.71 -17.42
C ASP A 71 -13.04 13.23 -16.20
N PRO A 72 -12.82 13.82 -15.00
CA PRO A 72 -11.85 14.88 -14.72
C PRO A 72 -10.39 14.41 -14.90
N PRO A 73 -9.43 15.33 -15.17
CA PRO A 73 -8.01 14.96 -15.30
C PRO A 73 -7.49 14.26 -14.06
N ALA A 74 -6.57 13.29 -14.22
CA ALA A 74 -5.87 12.66 -13.09
C ALA A 74 -4.73 13.56 -12.57
N GLY A 75 -3.65 12.98 -12.04
CA GLY A 75 -2.52 13.75 -11.52
C GLY A 75 -2.78 14.34 -10.14
N ALA A 76 -2.13 15.46 -9.83
CA ALA A 76 -2.26 16.16 -8.56
C ALA A 76 -3.71 16.56 -8.24
N LYS A 77 -4.10 16.41 -6.98
CA LYS A 77 -5.44 16.73 -6.47
C LYS A 77 -5.37 17.70 -5.31
N THR A 78 -6.10 18.79 -5.45
CA THR A 78 -6.42 19.71 -4.36
C THR A 78 -7.69 19.24 -3.62
N ILE A 79 -7.97 19.86 -2.47
CA ILE A 79 -9.24 19.61 -1.76
C ILE A 79 -10.46 19.96 -2.61
N ASP A 80 -10.35 20.94 -3.51
CA ASP A 80 -11.47 21.34 -4.38
C ASP A 80 -11.73 20.30 -5.46
N ASP A 81 -10.68 19.66 -5.97
CA ASP A 81 -10.79 18.59 -6.97
C ASP A 81 -11.50 17.38 -6.38
N VAL A 82 -11.04 16.90 -5.21
CA VAL A 82 -11.66 15.75 -4.53
C VAL A 82 -13.07 16.06 -4.04
N ALA A 83 -13.30 17.26 -3.50
CA ALA A 83 -14.63 17.68 -3.09
C ALA A 83 -15.62 17.71 -4.26
N GLY A 84 -15.13 18.00 -5.47
CA GLY A 84 -15.91 18.02 -6.70
C GLY A 84 -16.48 16.67 -7.14
N TYR A 85 -16.00 15.55 -6.58
CA TYR A 85 -16.54 14.22 -6.89
C TYR A 85 -17.88 13.92 -6.23
N GLY A 86 -18.22 14.63 -5.15
CA GLY A 86 -19.51 14.46 -4.48
C GLY A 86 -20.58 15.41 -5.01
N ASP A 87 -21.85 15.06 -4.76
CA ASP A 87 -23.01 15.86 -5.18
C ASP A 87 -23.06 17.27 -4.53
N ASP A 88 -22.46 17.43 -3.34
CA ASP A 88 -22.36 18.70 -2.61
C ASP A 88 -20.88 19.00 -2.30
N ALA A 89 -20.21 19.68 -3.23
CA ALA A 89 -18.79 20.02 -3.10
C ALA A 89 -18.48 20.94 -1.91
N GLN A 90 -19.44 21.76 -1.45
CA GLN A 90 -19.22 22.56 -0.25
C GLN A 90 -19.14 21.65 0.98
N ARG A 91 -20.11 20.75 1.12
CA ARG A 91 -20.12 19.79 2.21
C ARG A 91 -18.92 18.85 2.17
N GLN A 92 -18.53 18.38 0.99
CA GLN A 92 -17.35 17.51 0.85
C GLN A 92 -16.07 18.22 1.27
N ARG A 93 -15.89 19.49 0.92
CA ARG A 93 -14.74 20.28 1.38
C ARG A 93 -14.68 20.40 2.91
N GLU A 94 -15.81 20.60 3.57
CA GLU A 94 -15.88 20.64 5.04
C GLU A 94 -15.42 19.31 5.64
N VAL A 95 -15.95 18.19 5.13
CA VAL A 95 -15.62 16.84 5.58
C VAL A 95 -14.14 16.51 5.34
N LEU A 96 -13.61 16.80 4.16
CA LEU A 96 -12.18 16.62 3.85
C LEU A 96 -11.28 17.49 4.76
N GLY A 97 -11.74 18.70 5.08
CA GLY A 97 -11.08 19.59 6.04
C GLY A 97 -11.06 19.02 7.46
N GLU A 98 -12.13 18.33 7.88
CA GLU A 98 -12.21 17.62 9.17
C GLU A 98 -11.23 16.45 9.25
N TYR A 99 -11.04 15.69 8.15
CA TYR A 99 -9.96 14.68 8.06
C TYR A 99 -8.56 15.32 7.99
N GLY A 100 -8.46 16.61 7.68
CA GLY A 100 -7.18 17.30 7.51
C GLY A 100 -6.48 16.97 6.19
N TYR A 101 -7.26 16.75 5.12
CA TYR A 101 -6.75 16.56 3.76
C TYR A 101 -5.80 17.68 3.35
N GLN A 102 -4.65 17.34 2.77
CA GLN A 102 -3.65 18.30 2.30
C GLN A 102 -3.59 18.35 0.77
N ARG A 103 -3.56 17.17 0.14
CA ARG A 103 -3.36 16.96 -1.30
C ARG A 103 -3.48 15.48 -1.64
N GLY A 104 -3.60 15.17 -2.91
CA GLY A 104 -3.55 13.81 -3.40
C GLY A 104 -2.94 13.72 -4.79
N TRP A 105 -2.83 12.49 -5.28
CA TRP A 105 -2.44 12.17 -6.64
C TRP A 105 -3.20 10.96 -7.13
N GLU A 106 -3.68 11.01 -8.38
CA GLU A 106 -4.34 9.89 -9.04
C GLU A 106 -3.56 9.45 -10.27
N ARG A 107 -3.46 8.14 -10.48
CA ARG A 107 -2.81 7.55 -11.65
C ARG A 107 -3.58 6.34 -12.17
N PHE A 108 -3.59 6.18 -13.49
CA PHE A 108 -4.39 5.16 -14.17
C PHE A 108 -3.60 4.44 -15.25
N TRP A 109 -3.81 3.13 -15.37
CA TRP A 109 -3.34 2.28 -16.47
C TRP A 109 -4.54 1.58 -17.09
N ARG A 110 -4.64 1.55 -18.42
CA ARG A 110 -5.86 1.07 -19.09
C ARG A 110 -5.60 0.51 -20.48
N ALA A 111 -6.24 -0.60 -20.80
CA ALA A 111 -6.35 -1.13 -22.17
C ALA A 111 -7.66 -1.91 -22.30
N ASP A 112 -8.39 -1.69 -23.39
CA ASP A 112 -9.69 -2.30 -23.65
C ASP A 112 -10.65 -2.16 -22.45
N ASN A 113 -11.03 -3.28 -21.82
CA ASN A 113 -11.92 -3.33 -20.65
C ASN A 113 -11.17 -3.44 -19.30
N ALA A 114 -9.84 -3.47 -19.32
CA ALA A 114 -9.01 -3.59 -18.14
C ALA A 114 -8.54 -2.21 -17.66
N LEU A 115 -8.47 -2.04 -16.34
CA LEU A 115 -8.13 -0.79 -15.67
C LEU A 115 -7.39 -1.12 -14.37
N THR A 116 -6.32 -0.40 -14.09
CA THR A 116 -5.76 -0.30 -12.74
C THR A 116 -5.67 1.17 -12.38
N SER A 117 -6.08 1.57 -11.18
CA SER A 117 -5.90 2.93 -10.67
C SER A 117 -5.29 2.92 -9.29
N VAL A 118 -4.47 3.92 -9.00
CA VAL A 118 -3.85 4.15 -7.70
C VAL A 118 -4.05 5.61 -7.30
N PHE A 119 -4.70 5.83 -6.17
CA PHE A 119 -4.86 7.13 -5.54
C PHE A 119 -4.02 7.17 -4.27
N LEU A 120 -3.26 8.24 -4.10
CA LEU A 120 -2.46 8.50 -2.92
C LEU A 120 -2.87 9.85 -2.33
N ASP A 121 -3.52 9.83 -1.18
CA ASP A 121 -4.00 11.02 -0.49
C ASP A 121 -3.18 11.26 0.77
N GLN A 122 -2.73 12.50 0.96
CA GLN A 122 -1.95 12.93 2.12
C GLN A 122 -2.81 13.77 3.07
N PHE A 123 -2.69 13.47 4.36
CA PHE A 123 -3.40 14.12 5.44
C PHE A 123 -2.43 14.80 6.41
N ARG A 124 -2.96 15.62 7.30
CA ARG A 124 -2.19 16.23 8.39
C ARG A 124 -1.66 15.20 9.38
N ASP A 125 -2.45 14.17 9.66
CA ASP A 125 -2.15 13.13 10.65
C ASP A 125 -2.78 11.79 10.24
N GLY A 126 -2.27 10.71 10.82
CA GLY A 126 -2.72 9.36 10.47
C GLY A 126 -4.13 9.00 10.96
N GLY A 127 -4.67 9.75 11.93
CA GLY A 127 -6.08 9.59 12.32
C GLY A 127 -7.01 10.01 11.18
N GLY A 128 -6.73 11.17 10.58
CA GLY A 128 -7.43 11.65 9.39
C GLY A 128 -7.36 10.68 8.21
N ALA A 129 -6.16 10.19 7.89
CA ALA A 129 -5.96 9.21 6.82
C ALA A 129 -6.72 7.90 7.06
N GLY A 130 -6.69 7.40 8.30
CA GLY A 130 -7.44 6.20 8.70
C GLY A 130 -8.95 6.36 8.53
N SER A 131 -9.52 7.43 9.08
CA SER A 131 -10.97 7.70 8.97
C SER A 131 -11.42 7.91 7.53
N TYR A 132 -10.61 8.60 6.72
CA TYR A 132 -10.90 8.77 5.29
C TYR A 132 -10.92 7.42 4.55
N ALA A 133 -9.93 6.56 4.79
CA ALA A 133 -9.86 5.23 4.16
C ALA A 133 -11.07 4.35 4.52
N GLU A 134 -11.47 4.32 5.80
CA GLU A 134 -12.65 3.57 6.27
C GLU A 134 -13.96 4.09 5.64
N ASP A 135 -14.11 5.41 5.58
CA ASP A 135 -15.30 6.04 5.01
C ASP A 135 -15.37 5.85 3.50
N LEU A 136 -14.23 5.93 2.80
CA LEU A 136 -14.15 5.68 1.37
C LEU A 136 -14.48 4.22 1.03
N ALA A 137 -13.92 3.26 1.76
CA ALA A 137 -14.23 1.84 1.58
C ALA A 137 -15.73 1.55 1.77
N ARG A 138 -16.37 2.18 2.77
CA ARG A 138 -17.81 2.04 2.99
C ARG A 138 -18.63 2.65 1.85
N ASN A 139 -18.28 3.85 1.41
CA ASN A 139 -19.00 4.56 0.34
C ASN A 139 -18.88 3.80 -0.99
N ASP A 140 -17.68 3.32 -1.33
CA ASP A 140 -17.45 2.54 -2.56
C ASP A 140 -18.18 1.19 -2.51
N ALA A 141 -18.26 0.56 -1.34
CA ALA A 141 -19.04 -0.66 -1.17
C ALA A 141 -20.55 -0.44 -1.37
N GLU A 142 -21.08 0.68 -0.88
CA GLU A 142 -22.46 1.08 -1.16
C GLU A 142 -22.68 1.38 -2.64
N TYR A 143 -21.75 2.10 -3.28
CA TYR A 143 -21.86 2.53 -4.67
C TYR A 143 -21.75 1.38 -5.68
N TYR A 144 -20.75 0.51 -5.52
CA TYR A 144 -20.49 -0.63 -6.40
C TYR A 144 -21.24 -1.91 -5.99
N GLY A 145 -21.82 -1.95 -4.78
CA GLY A 145 -22.61 -3.07 -4.28
C GLY A 145 -21.76 -4.31 -4.00
N GLY A 146 -20.73 -4.15 -3.16
CA GLY A 146 -19.87 -5.24 -2.68
C GLY A 146 -19.82 -5.31 -1.14
N LEU A 147 -19.18 -6.34 -0.61
CA LEU A 147 -18.92 -6.48 0.83
C LEU A 147 -17.45 -6.24 1.10
N THR A 148 -17.16 -5.43 2.12
CA THR A 148 -15.79 -5.14 2.55
C THR A 148 -15.25 -6.23 3.46
N ASP A 149 -13.97 -6.56 3.32
CA ASP A 149 -13.16 -7.28 4.29
C ASP A 149 -12.14 -6.32 4.94
N SER A 150 -12.27 -6.11 6.25
CA SER A 150 -11.44 -5.18 7.02
C SER A 150 -10.12 -5.78 7.52
N ALA A 151 -9.89 -7.08 7.29
CA ALA A 151 -8.66 -7.76 7.69
C ALA A 151 -8.25 -8.82 6.65
N PRO A 152 -7.98 -8.40 5.41
CA PRO A 152 -7.60 -9.30 4.33
C PRO A 152 -6.27 -10.02 4.63
N ASP A 153 -6.21 -11.33 4.42
CA ASP A 153 -5.01 -12.15 4.70
C ASP A 153 -3.81 -11.80 3.80
N ASP A 154 -4.07 -11.26 2.60
CA ASP A 154 -3.06 -10.98 1.57
C ASP A 154 -2.47 -9.55 1.63
N LEU A 155 -2.99 -8.68 2.51
CA LEU A 155 -2.54 -7.30 2.67
C LEU A 155 -2.21 -6.95 4.13
N PRO A 156 -1.39 -5.91 4.37
CA PRO A 156 -1.05 -5.50 5.72
C PRO A 156 -2.26 -5.04 6.54
N ALA A 157 -2.09 -5.03 7.87
CA ALA A 157 -3.07 -4.44 8.78
C ALA A 157 -3.29 -2.95 8.44
N GLY A 158 -4.55 -2.50 8.55
CA GLY A 158 -4.95 -1.15 8.15
C GLY A 158 -5.45 -1.04 6.71
N CYS A 159 -5.48 -2.16 5.96
CA CYS A 159 -6.15 -2.27 4.68
C CYS A 159 -7.56 -2.83 4.83
N VAL A 160 -8.49 -2.26 4.07
CA VAL A 160 -9.83 -2.80 3.80
C VAL A 160 -9.89 -3.17 2.33
N THR A 161 -10.53 -4.28 1.97
CA THR A 161 -10.71 -4.69 0.57
C THR A 161 -12.16 -4.93 0.22
N MET A 162 -12.46 -4.92 -1.07
CA MET A 162 -13.75 -5.37 -1.62
C MET A 162 -13.51 -6.04 -2.96
N ALA A 163 -14.28 -7.09 -3.27
CA ALA A 163 -14.28 -7.73 -4.59
C ALA A 163 -15.68 -7.75 -5.20
N ARG A 164 -15.71 -7.75 -6.53
CA ARG A 164 -16.89 -7.78 -7.40
C ARG A 164 -16.64 -8.78 -8.52
N ASP A 165 -17.26 -9.95 -8.43
CA ASP A 165 -17.11 -10.99 -9.45
C ASP A 165 -17.79 -10.60 -10.77
N GLU A 166 -18.86 -9.82 -10.70
CA GLU A 166 -19.65 -9.40 -11.85
C GLU A 166 -19.38 -7.94 -12.21
N PRO A 167 -19.30 -7.60 -13.51
CA PRO A 167 -19.17 -6.22 -13.98
C PRO A 167 -20.26 -5.29 -13.41
N ALA A 168 -19.90 -4.03 -13.20
CA ALA A 168 -20.80 -2.96 -12.78
C ALA A 168 -20.82 -1.86 -13.83
N SER A 169 -21.29 -2.18 -15.04
CA SER A 169 -21.17 -1.31 -16.21
C SER A 169 -21.88 0.04 -16.06
N LYS A 170 -22.96 0.10 -15.26
CA LYS A 170 -23.64 1.37 -14.93
C LYS A 170 -22.78 2.29 -14.06
N GLN A 171 -21.81 1.73 -13.35
CA GLN A 171 -20.82 2.39 -12.51
C GLN A 171 -19.43 2.44 -13.17
N GLY A 172 -19.35 2.15 -14.47
CA GLY A 172 -18.10 2.24 -15.24
C GLY A 172 -17.16 1.02 -15.15
N LEU A 173 -17.54 -0.06 -14.44
CA LEU A 173 -16.71 -1.27 -14.37
C LEU A 173 -17.07 -2.24 -15.50
N ALA A 174 -16.18 -2.37 -16.48
CA ALA A 174 -16.37 -3.21 -17.67
C ALA A 174 -16.14 -4.72 -17.42
N GLY A 175 -15.52 -5.08 -16.30
CA GLY A 175 -15.19 -6.45 -15.90
C GLY A 175 -15.34 -6.68 -14.39
N PRO A 176 -15.04 -7.89 -13.91
CA PRO A 176 -14.77 -8.14 -12.49
C PRO A 176 -13.77 -7.13 -11.92
N ALA A 177 -13.97 -6.74 -10.67
CA ALA A 177 -13.17 -5.70 -10.03
C ALA A 177 -12.79 -6.05 -8.60
N ALA A 178 -11.65 -5.54 -8.15
CA ALA A 178 -11.19 -5.61 -6.78
C ALA A 178 -10.66 -4.25 -6.34
N PHE A 179 -10.83 -3.93 -5.06
CA PHE A 179 -10.51 -2.64 -4.46
C PHE A 179 -9.78 -2.83 -3.13
N ALA A 180 -8.87 -1.92 -2.81
CA ALA A 180 -8.19 -1.85 -1.53
C ALA A 180 -8.08 -0.39 -1.07
N TRP A 181 -8.29 -0.15 0.22
CA TRP A 181 -8.10 1.14 0.88
C TRP A 181 -7.23 0.91 2.11
N CYS A 182 -6.03 1.48 2.13
CA CYS A 182 -5.04 1.26 3.16
C CYS A 182 -4.61 2.59 3.78
N ALA A 183 -4.61 2.66 5.11
CA ALA A 183 -3.99 3.77 5.83
C ALA A 183 -2.55 3.42 6.22
N SER A 184 -1.59 4.31 5.90
CA SER A 184 -0.17 4.16 6.24
C SER A 184 0.42 5.51 6.60
N GLY A 185 0.75 5.72 7.88
CA GLY A 185 1.24 7.00 8.37
C GLY A 185 0.22 8.11 8.11
N VAL A 186 0.62 9.16 7.38
CA VAL A 186 -0.25 10.28 6.99
C VAL A 186 -0.94 10.07 5.65
N PHE A 187 -0.88 8.86 5.08
CA PHE A 187 -1.38 8.57 3.75
C PHE A 187 -2.57 7.61 3.76
N THR A 188 -3.49 7.83 2.84
CA THR A 188 -4.44 6.83 2.37
C THR A 188 -4.03 6.40 0.96
N VAL A 189 -3.92 5.09 0.75
CA VAL A 189 -3.71 4.48 -0.56
C VAL A 189 -5.00 3.79 -0.97
N SER A 190 -5.55 4.16 -2.12
CA SER A 190 -6.72 3.50 -2.70
C SER A 190 -6.32 2.88 -4.04
N VAL A 191 -6.55 1.58 -4.22
CA VAL A 191 -6.25 0.86 -5.46
C VAL A 191 -7.52 0.22 -5.98
N ALA A 192 -7.77 0.34 -7.28
CA ALA A 192 -8.80 -0.43 -7.97
C ALA A 192 -8.19 -1.18 -9.14
N ALA A 193 -8.61 -2.43 -9.34
CA ALA A 193 -8.20 -3.27 -10.45
C ALA A 193 -9.44 -3.88 -11.11
N VAL A 194 -9.56 -3.74 -12.42
CA VAL A 194 -10.60 -4.33 -13.27
C VAL A 194 -9.91 -5.22 -14.30
N ALA A 195 -10.31 -6.49 -14.36
CA ALA A 195 -9.69 -7.48 -15.23
C ALA A 195 -10.72 -8.37 -15.93
N ALA A 196 -10.25 -9.34 -16.71
CA ALA A 196 -11.13 -10.30 -17.41
C ALA A 196 -11.74 -11.34 -16.46
N THR A 197 -11.08 -11.63 -15.33
CA THR A 197 -11.54 -12.58 -14.34
C THR A 197 -11.40 -12.00 -12.91
N PRO A 198 -12.20 -12.47 -11.94
CA PRO A 198 -12.07 -12.03 -10.55
C PRO A 198 -10.68 -12.33 -9.96
N ALA A 199 -10.09 -13.49 -10.33
CA ALA A 199 -8.77 -13.89 -9.86
C ALA A 199 -7.66 -12.95 -10.38
N ASP A 200 -7.73 -12.54 -11.64
CA ASP A 200 -6.77 -11.60 -12.21
C ASP A 200 -6.90 -10.22 -11.57
N ALA A 201 -8.14 -9.75 -11.32
CA ALA A 201 -8.39 -8.48 -10.65
C ALA A 201 -7.82 -8.48 -9.21
N TRP A 202 -8.02 -9.58 -8.47
CA TRP A 202 -7.47 -9.74 -7.12
C TRP A 202 -5.93 -9.78 -7.12
N ALA A 203 -5.32 -10.55 -8.02
CA ALA A 203 -3.88 -10.66 -8.11
C ALA A 203 -3.20 -9.32 -8.45
N GLU A 204 -3.78 -8.57 -9.39
CA GLU A 204 -3.34 -7.22 -9.73
C GLU A 204 -3.48 -6.27 -8.54
N LEU A 205 -4.65 -6.27 -7.87
CA LEU A 205 -4.91 -5.43 -6.70
C LEU A 205 -3.84 -5.63 -5.63
N VAL A 206 -3.61 -6.88 -5.21
CA VAL A 206 -2.67 -7.19 -4.13
C VAL A 206 -1.26 -6.75 -4.49
N ALA A 207 -0.80 -7.09 -5.70
CA ALA A 207 0.55 -6.77 -6.14
C ALA A 207 0.80 -5.25 -6.25
N VAL A 208 -0.17 -4.49 -6.78
CA VAL A 208 -0.08 -3.03 -6.90
C VAL A 208 -0.15 -2.36 -5.52
N THR A 209 -1.04 -2.82 -4.64
CA THR A 209 -1.18 -2.26 -3.30
C THR A 209 0.11 -2.42 -2.49
N LEU A 210 0.70 -3.62 -2.49
CA LEU A 210 1.98 -3.85 -1.81
C LEU A 210 3.10 -3.00 -2.41
N ALA A 211 3.21 -2.94 -3.74
CA ALA A 211 4.22 -2.13 -4.41
C ALA A 211 4.06 -0.62 -4.12
N GLN A 212 2.82 -0.14 -3.99
CA GLN A 212 2.54 1.25 -3.64
C GLN A 212 2.87 1.55 -2.17
N LEU A 213 2.52 0.65 -1.25
CA LEU A 213 2.83 0.81 0.17
C LEU A 213 4.35 0.80 0.43
N ASP A 214 5.10 -0.04 -0.27
CA ASP A 214 6.57 -0.11 -0.17
C ASP A 214 7.29 1.18 -0.61
N ARG A 215 6.61 2.06 -1.37
CA ARG A 215 7.15 3.36 -1.78
C ARG A 215 6.95 4.46 -0.73
N LEU A 216 6.10 4.25 0.27
CA LEU A 216 5.79 5.29 1.25
C LEU A 216 6.93 5.48 2.28
N PRO A 217 7.12 6.70 2.80
CA PRO A 217 7.96 6.93 3.97
C PRO A 217 7.59 6.01 5.14
N ALA A 218 8.61 5.56 5.88
CA ALA A 218 8.38 4.77 7.09
C ALA A 218 7.57 5.58 8.11
N SER A 219 6.53 4.95 8.66
CA SER A 219 5.58 5.53 9.62
C SER A 219 5.96 5.27 11.08
#